data_AF-A0A067PBZ6-F1
#
_entry.id   AF-A0A067PBZ6-F1
#
_cell.length_a   1.000
_cell.length_b   1.000
_cell.length_c   1.000
_cell.angle_alpha   90.00
_cell.angle_beta   90.00
_cell.angle_gamma   90.00
#
_symmetry.space_group_name_H-M   'P 1'
#
loop_
_entity.id
_entity.type
_entity.pdbx_description
1 polymer ?
#
loop_
_entity_poly.entity_id
_entity_poly.type
_entity_poly.pdbx_seq_one_letter_code
_entity_poly.pdbx_strand_id
1 'polypeptide(L)'
;MSLAEASEERKAKLLALRRRKAGEADEGSDNQTLLKTRNFDPESRTLRKHNKDDDANMTDTVEKDISGLVETIIAEDEQRRAQELDVFNIAPKRANWDLKREMDKKVARLERRTQEAIHTLIRQRLAAQNGESDDLVGAMRAQQKAQDSLEDEED
;
A
#
# COMPACT_ATOMS: atom_id res chain seq x y z
N MET A 1 31.42 16.31 -50.63
CA MET A 1 32.08 15.33 -49.74
C MET A 1 32.90 14.40 -50.61
N SER A 2 34.21 14.42 -50.44
CA SER A 2 35.11 13.51 -51.17
C SER A 2 34.95 12.09 -50.64
N LEU A 3 35.16 11.09 -51.47
CA LEU A 3 35.14 9.68 -51.04
C LEU A 3 36.18 9.41 -49.94
N ALA A 4 37.29 10.16 -49.94
CA ALA A 4 38.33 10.11 -48.92
C ALA A 4 37.83 10.64 -47.57
N GLU A 5 37.15 11.78 -47.57
CA GLU A 5 36.59 12.44 -46.37
C GLU A 5 35.56 11.54 -45.66
N ALA A 6 34.63 10.94 -46.42
CA ALA A 6 33.66 9.99 -45.86
C ALA A 6 34.32 8.71 -45.29
N SER A 7 35.45 8.29 -45.85
CA SER A 7 36.20 7.13 -45.35
C SER A 7 36.92 7.44 -44.03
N GLU A 8 37.44 8.66 -43.88
CA GLU A 8 38.11 9.14 -42.68
C GLU A 8 37.12 9.35 -41.54
N GLU A 9 35.95 9.93 -41.82
CA GLU A 9 34.85 10.07 -40.84
C GLU A 9 34.38 8.70 -40.32
N ARG A 10 34.19 7.72 -41.21
CA ARG A 10 33.82 6.35 -40.81
C ARG A 10 34.91 5.69 -39.98
N LYS A 11 36.18 5.87 -40.36
CA LYS A 11 37.32 5.32 -39.62
C LYS A 11 37.43 5.95 -38.23
N ALA A 12 37.25 7.26 -38.11
CA ALA A 12 37.22 7.97 -36.84
C ALA A 12 36.08 7.46 -35.93
N LYS A 13 34.87 7.29 -36.49
CA LYS A 13 33.72 6.74 -35.76
C LYS A 13 33.96 5.31 -35.25
N LEU A 14 34.54 4.43 -36.09
CA LEU A 14 34.86 3.06 -35.69
C LEU A 14 35.96 3.00 -34.63
N LEU A 15 36.97 3.88 -34.72
CA LEU A 15 38.01 4.01 -33.70
C LEU A 15 37.44 4.47 -32.36
N ALA A 16 36.53 5.45 -32.36
CA ALA A 16 35.83 5.89 -31.15
C ALA A 16 35.02 4.76 -30.50
N LEU A 17 34.28 3.98 -31.30
CA LEU A 17 33.54 2.81 -30.81
C LEU A 17 34.46 1.72 -30.25
N ARG A 18 35.65 1.52 -30.84
CA ARG A 18 36.63 0.54 -30.38
C ARG A 18 37.31 0.95 -29.07
N ARG A 19 37.68 2.24 -28.92
CA ARG A 19 38.21 2.79 -27.65
C ARG A 19 37.19 2.66 -26.52
N ARG A 20 35.92 3.00 -26.78
CA ARG A 20 34.82 2.80 -25.82
C ARG A 20 34.63 1.33 -25.44
N LYS A 21 34.73 0.40 -26.41
CA LYS A 21 34.65 -1.05 -26.13
C LYS A 21 35.82 -1.55 -25.27
N ALA A 22 37.00 -0.95 -25.40
CA ALA A 22 38.18 -1.29 -24.62
C ALA A 22 38.21 -0.66 -23.21
N GLY A 23 37.18 0.12 -22.83
CA GLY A 23 37.10 0.79 -21.53
C GLY A 23 37.98 2.04 -21.40
N GLU A 24 38.60 2.49 -22.50
CA GLU A 24 39.47 3.66 -22.57
C GLU A 24 38.65 4.85 -23.11
N ALA A 25 37.57 5.20 -22.42
CA ALA A 25 36.72 6.33 -22.75
C ALA A 25 37.07 7.51 -21.81
N ASP A 26 37.35 8.66 -22.42
CA ASP A 26 37.52 9.95 -21.74
C ASP A 26 36.23 10.31 -20.98
N GLU A 27 36.37 10.72 -19.71
CA GLU A 27 35.30 11.03 -18.73
C GLU A 27 34.54 12.33 -19.08
N GLY A 28 34.08 12.45 -20.33
CA GLY A 28 33.44 13.66 -20.86
C GLY A 28 32.33 13.41 -21.89
N SER A 29 31.90 12.17 -22.10
CA SER A 29 30.83 11.83 -23.05
C SER A 29 29.85 10.81 -22.46
N ASP A 30 29.35 11.12 -21.27
CA ASP A 30 28.23 10.41 -20.68
C ASP A 30 26.97 10.78 -21.47
N ASN A 31 26.27 9.78 -22.02
CA ASN A 31 25.00 9.86 -22.76
C ASN A 31 25.02 9.77 -24.30
N GLN A 32 25.91 8.96 -24.90
CA GLN A 32 25.59 8.32 -26.19
C GLN A 32 25.33 6.83 -26.01
N THR A 33 24.04 6.49 -25.99
CA THR A 33 23.46 5.14 -25.91
C THR A 33 24.43 4.04 -26.33
N LEU A 34 24.91 3.28 -25.34
CA LEU A 34 25.52 1.99 -25.59
C LEU A 34 24.51 1.18 -26.38
N LEU A 35 24.82 0.84 -27.64
CA LEU A 35 23.92 0.08 -28.51
C LEU A 35 23.67 -1.29 -27.86
N LYS A 36 22.57 -1.41 -27.11
CA LYS A 36 22.16 -2.67 -26.50
C LYS A 36 21.67 -3.59 -27.62
N THR A 37 22.42 -4.64 -27.87
CA THR A 37 22.05 -5.68 -28.82
C THR A 37 20.85 -6.44 -28.26
N ARG A 38 19.65 -6.20 -28.80
CA ARG A 38 18.42 -6.87 -28.32
C ARG A 38 18.53 -8.39 -28.41
N ASN A 39 18.83 -8.91 -29.60
CA ASN A 39 18.85 -10.35 -29.88
C ASN A 39 20.21 -10.89 -30.33
N PHE A 40 21.30 -10.11 -30.24
CA PHE A 40 22.63 -10.56 -30.66
C PHE A 40 23.51 -10.85 -29.46
N ASP A 41 24.20 -11.99 -29.52
CA ASP A 41 25.15 -12.41 -28.51
C ASP A 41 26.57 -12.05 -28.96
N PRO A 42 27.27 -11.14 -28.25
CA PRO A 42 28.59 -10.67 -28.66
C PRO A 42 29.68 -11.74 -28.59
N GLU A 43 29.51 -12.80 -27.79
CA GLU A 43 30.51 -13.86 -27.62
C GLU A 43 30.38 -14.90 -28.75
N SER A 44 29.17 -15.43 -28.94
CA SER A 44 28.89 -16.43 -29.98
C SER A 44 28.71 -15.82 -31.37
N ARG A 45 28.51 -14.50 -31.47
CA ARG A 45 28.23 -13.74 -32.70
C ARG A 45 27.01 -14.28 -33.46
N THR A 46 26.10 -14.95 -32.77
CA THR A 46 24.83 -15.45 -33.32
C THR A 46 23.63 -14.81 -32.62
N LEU A 47 22.43 -15.28 -32.97
CA LEU A 47 21.21 -14.93 -32.26
C LEU A 47 21.27 -15.42 -30.81
N ARG A 48 20.85 -14.58 -29.86
CA ARG A 48 20.64 -14.96 -28.46
C ARG A 48 19.59 -16.07 -28.41
N LYS A 49 19.96 -17.21 -27.85
CA LYS A 49 19.05 -18.32 -27.56
C LYS A 49 18.62 -18.22 -26.10
N HIS A 50 17.38 -18.59 -25.83
CA HIS A 50 16.90 -18.75 -24.46
C HIS A 50 17.68 -19.90 -23.80
N ASN A 51 18.37 -19.61 -22.70
CA ASN A 51 19.10 -20.60 -21.90
C ASN A 51 18.43 -20.77 -20.52
N LYS A 52 18.71 -21.89 -19.84
CA LYS A 52 18.20 -22.19 -18.49
C LYS A 52 18.54 -21.11 -17.45
N ASP A 53 19.61 -20.35 -17.67
CA ASP A 53 19.99 -19.22 -16.81
C ASP A 53 18.99 -18.07 -16.89
N ASP A 54 18.33 -17.88 -18.04
CA ASP A 54 17.27 -16.88 -18.17
C ASP A 54 16.05 -17.27 -17.32
N ASP A 55 15.64 -18.55 -17.32
CA ASP A 55 14.56 -19.06 -16.44
C ASP A 55 14.88 -18.87 -14.94
N ALA A 56 16.14 -19.11 -14.54
CA ALA A 56 16.58 -18.86 -13.17
C ALA A 56 16.47 -17.37 -12.79
N ASN A 57 16.80 -16.49 -13.74
CA ASN A 57 16.75 -15.04 -13.59
C ASN A 57 15.36 -14.43 -13.79
N MET A 58 14.36 -15.18 -14.27
CA MET A 58 12.97 -14.72 -14.37
C MET A 58 12.39 -14.59 -12.96
N THR A 59 12.43 -13.40 -12.38
CA THR A 59 11.94 -13.15 -11.01
C THR A 59 10.42 -13.05 -10.91
N ASP A 60 9.76 -12.70 -12.01
CA ASP A 60 8.32 -12.44 -12.09
C ASP A 60 7.61 -13.70 -12.61
N THR A 61 7.37 -14.67 -11.73
CA THR A 61 6.66 -15.91 -12.07
C THR A 61 5.73 -16.29 -10.93
N VAL A 62 4.51 -16.70 -11.27
CA VAL A 62 3.44 -17.02 -10.30
C VAL A 62 3.86 -18.08 -9.29
N GLU A 63 4.69 -19.04 -9.71
CA GLU A 63 5.22 -20.10 -8.86
C GLU A 63 6.16 -19.55 -7.77
N LYS A 64 6.90 -18.47 -8.05
CA LYS A 64 7.76 -17.79 -7.06
C LYS A 64 6.91 -16.99 -6.07
N ASP A 65 5.87 -16.32 -6.56
CA ASP A 65 4.94 -15.55 -5.72
C ASP A 65 4.14 -16.44 -4.75
N ILE A 66 3.80 -17.64 -5.20
CA ILE A 66 3.07 -18.63 -4.39
C ILE A 66 4.01 -19.48 -3.52
N SER A 67 5.31 -19.51 -3.83
CA SER A 67 6.29 -20.24 -3.03
C SER A 67 6.28 -19.73 -1.58
N GLY A 68 6.10 -20.64 -0.62
CA GLY A 68 6.01 -20.32 0.81
C GLY A 68 4.63 -19.90 1.33
N LEU A 69 3.65 -19.53 0.47
CA LEU A 69 2.29 -19.19 0.92
C LEU A 69 1.59 -20.39 1.58
N VAL A 70 1.86 -21.60 1.09
CA VAL A 70 1.32 -22.83 1.70
C VAL A 70 1.87 -23.02 3.12
N GLU A 71 3.14 -22.73 3.34
CA GLU A 71 3.79 -22.87 4.65
C GLU A 71 3.24 -21.83 5.64
N THR A 72 3.00 -20.60 5.19
CA THR A 72 2.42 -19.56 6.04
C THR A 72 0.97 -19.86 6.43
N ILE A 73 0.16 -20.37 5.51
CA ILE A 73 -1.23 -20.78 5.79
C ILE A 73 -1.26 -21.90 6.83
N ILE A 74 -0.40 -22.90 6.69
CA ILE A 74 -0.32 -24.02 7.63
C ILE A 74 0.11 -23.52 9.02
N ALA A 75 1.09 -22.62 9.08
CA ALA A 75 1.56 -22.03 10.33
C ALA A 75 0.48 -21.16 11.01
N GLU A 76 -0.29 -20.37 10.25
CA GLU A 76 -1.38 -19.56 10.78
C GLU A 76 -2.51 -20.44 11.33
N ASP A 77 -2.86 -21.51 10.63
CA ASP A 77 -3.91 -22.43 11.06
C ASP A 77 -3.51 -23.19 12.33
N GLU A 78 -2.23 -23.58 12.47
CA GLU A 78 -1.70 -24.18 13.69
C GLU A 78 -1.73 -23.18 14.87
N GLN A 79 -1.39 -21.91 14.64
CA GLN A 79 -1.50 -20.86 15.66
C GLN A 79 -2.94 -20.61 16.08
N ARG A 80 -3.90 -20.59 15.14
CA ARG A 80 -5.33 -20.41 15.45
C ARG A 80 -5.87 -21.58 16.27
N ARG A 81 -5.54 -22.82 15.88
CA ARG A 81 -5.91 -24.01 16.65
C ARG A 81 -5.31 -24.00 18.05
N ALA A 82 -4.06 -23.53 18.21
CA ALA A 82 -3.44 -23.39 19.53
C ALA A 82 -4.14 -22.34 20.42
N GLN A 83 -4.65 -21.24 19.84
CA GLN A 83 -5.43 -20.23 20.57
C GLN A 83 -6.81 -20.75 20.99
N GLU A 84 -7.47 -21.53 20.12
CA GLU A 84 -8.76 -22.16 20.45
C GLU A 84 -8.62 -23.26 21.52
N LEU A 85 -7.48 -23.97 21.52
CA LEU A 85 -7.11 -24.97 22.51
C LEU A 85 -6.44 -24.38 23.76
N ASP A 86 -6.47 -23.05 23.93
CA ASP A 86 -5.96 -22.41 25.13
C ASP A 86 -6.88 -22.69 26.34
N VAL A 87 -6.42 -23.62 27.19
CA VAL A 87 -7.08 -24.08 28.42
C VAL A 87 -7.34 -22.93 29.40
N PHE A 88 -6.62 -21.80 29.29
CA PHE A 88 -6.85 -20.62 30.11
C PHE A 88 -8.17 -19.89 29.78
N ASN A 89 -8.69 -20.00 28.55
CA ASN A 89 -10.02 -19.49 28.19
C ASN A 89 -11.17 -20.40 28.66
N ILE A 90 -10.86 -21.70 28.88
CA ILE A 90 -11.79 -22.73 29.38
C ILE A 90 -11.85 -22.73 30.91
N ALA A 91 -10.86 -22.14 31.58
CA ALA A 91 -10.86 -22.01 33.04
C ALA A 91 -12.10 -21.26 33.55
N PRO A 92 -12.67 -21.68 34.70
CA PRO A 92 -13.85 -21.03 35.26
C PRO A 92 -13.52 -19.56 35.56
N LYS A 93 -14.22 -18.66 34.87
CA LYS A 93 -14.10 -17.22 35.09
C LYS A 93 -14.51 -16.86 36.54
N ARG A 94 -14.12 -15.67 37.02
CA ARG A 94 -14.51 -15.16 38.35
C ARG A 94 -16.02 -15.37 38.56
N ALA A 95 -16.44 -15.77 39.76
CA ALA A 95 -17.85 -16.11 40.06
C ALA A 95 -18.88 -15.05 39.58
N ASN A 96 -18.51 -13.77 39.58
CA ASN A 96 -19.39 -12.67 39.16
C ASN A 96 -19.29 -12.30 37.68
N TRP A 97 -18.54 -13.06 36.87
CA TRP A 97 -18.34 -12.77 35.45
C TRP A 97 -19.67 -12.74 34.68
N ASP A 98 -20.53 -13.73 34.95
CA ASP A 98 -21.81 -13.82 34.26
C ASP A 98 -22.75 -12.71 34.71
N LEU A 99 -22.77 -12.43 36.01
CA LEU A 99 -23.51 -11.30 36.57
C LEU A 99 -23.10 -9.98 35.92
N LYS A 100 -21.79 -9.75 35.76
CA LYS A 100 -21.26 -8.55 35.08
C LYS A 100 -21.73 -8.50 33.63
N ARG A 101 -21.60 -9.60 32.89
CA ARG A 101 -22.04 -9.68 31.49
C ARG A 101 -23.54 -9.40 31.32
N GLU A 102 -24.38 -9.97 32.16
CA GLU A 102 -25.83 -9.75 32.12
C GLU A 102 -26.23 -8.33 32.56
N MET A 103 -25.53 -7.79 33.56
CA MET A 103 -25.72 -6.41 34.02
C MET A 103 -25.33 -5.42 32.92
N ASP A 104 -24.17 -5.60 32.28
CA ASP A 104 -23.67 -4.73 31.22
C ASP A 104 -24.67 -4.63 30.05
N LYS A 105 -25.33 -5.74 29.68
CA LYS A 105 -26.39 -5.76 28.66
C LYS A 105 -27.61 -4.92 29.06
N LYS A 106 -27.98 -4.91 30.35
CA LYS A 106 -29.09 -4.10 30.88
C LYS A 106 -28.70 -2.62 30.97
N VAL A 107 -27.49 -2.34 31.45
CA VAL A 107 -26.93 -0.99 31.56
C VAL A 107 -26.82 -0.34 30.18
N ALA A 108 -26.34 -1.03 29.16
CA ALA A 108 -26.24 -0.48 27.79
C ALA A 108 -27.60 0.01 27.23
N ARG A 109 -28.70 -0.70 27.53
CA ARG A 109 -30.05 -0.27 27.15
C ARG A 109 -30.51 0.97 27.91
N LEU A 110 -30.15 1.05 29.18
CA LEU A 110 -30.50 2.18 30.04
C LEU A 110 -29.69 3.42 29.67
N GLU A 111 -28.39 3.25 29.43
CA GLU A 111 -27.44 4.30 29.07
C GLU A 111 -27.93 5.11 27.87
N ARG A 112 -28.40 4.43 26.81
CA ARG A 112 -28.99 5.10 25.64
C ARG A 112 -30.16 6.02 26.01
N ARG A 113 -31.06 5.55 26.87
CA ARG A 113 -32.23 6.32 27.34
C ARG A 113 -31.80 7.45 28.27
N THR A 114 -30.78 7.23 29.08
CA THR A 114 -30.20 8.26 29.95
C THR A 114 -29.61 9.38 29.11
N GLN A 115 -28.89 9.06 28.03
CA GLN A 115 -28.32 10.06 27.12
C GLN A 115 -29.39 10.80 26.32
N GLU A 116 -30.43 10.10 25.85
CA GLU A 116 -31.62 10.72 25.25
C GLU A 116 -32.26 11.72 26.24
N ALA A 117 -32.43 11.33 27.51
CA ALA A 117 -33.00 12.19 28.55
C ALA A 117 -32.09 13.36 28.94
N ILE A 118 -30.76 13.16 28.98
CA ILE A 118 -29.78 14.23 29.20
C ILE A 118 -29.90 15.25 28.06
N HIS A 119 -29.99 14.79 26.82
CA HIS A 119 -30.10 15.66 25.66
C HIS A 119 -31.42 16.46 25.66
N THR A 120 -32.55 15.84 26.03
CA THR A 120 -33.82 16.58 26.17
C THR A 120 -33.77 17.60 27.30
N LEU A 121 -33.17 17.25 28.44
CA LEU A 121 -32.97 18.19 29.57
C LEU A 121 -32.08 19.37 29.19
N ILE A 122 -31.00 19.12 28.43
CA ILE A 122 -30.13 20.20 27.94
C ILE A 122 -30.91 21.14 27.02
N ARG A 123 -31.70 20.61 26.07
CA ARG A 123 -32.55 21.43 25.19
C ARG A 123 -33.55 22.27 25.98
N GLN A 124 -34.25 21.65 26.93
CA GLN A 124 -35.22 22.36 27.78
C GLN A 124 -34.55 23.46 28.60
N ARG A 125 -33.37 23.17 29.17
CA ARG A 125 -32.60 24.15 29.94
C ARG A 125 -32.12 25.32 29.08
N LEU A 126 -31.63 25.04 27.87
CA LEU A 126 -31.21 26.09 26.93
C LEU A 126 -32.39 26.93 26.45
N ALA A 127 -33.53 26.31 26.12
CA ALA A 127 -34.75 27.03 25.74
C ALA A 127 -35.27 27.92 26.89
N ALA A 128 -35.28 27.41 28.12
CA ALA A 128 -35.70 28.16 29.29
C ALA A 128 -34.75 29.32 29.64
N GLN A 129 -33.46 29.20 29.29
CA GLN A 129 -32.45 30.22 29.58
C GLN A 129 -32.35 31.28 28.48
N ASN A 130 -32.59 30.93 27.21
CA ASN A 130 -32.32 31.81 26.06
C ASN A 130 -33.51 32.12 25.15
N GLY A 131 -34.73 31.64 25.42
CA GLY A 131 -35.95 32.10 24.73
C GLY A 131 -36.10 31.75 23.24
N GLU A 132 -35.07 31.25 22.54
CA GLU A 132 -35.15 30.81 21.14
C GLU A 132 -34.02 29.79 20.89
N SER A 133 -34.34 28.52 20.64
CA SER A 133 -33.34 27.43 20.55
C SER A 133 -33.36 26.68 19.21
N ASP A 134 -34.25 27.05 18.30
CA ASP A 134 -34.30 26.48 16.94
C ASP A 134 -33.14 26.99 16.07
N ASP A 135 -32.60 28.16 16.37
CA ASP A 135 -31.55 28.80 15.56
C ASP A 135 -30.17 28.13 15.70
N LEU A 136 -29.83 27.60 16.88
CA LEU A 136 -28.54 26.94 17.12
C LEU A 136 -28.43 25.57 16.44
N VAL A 137 -29.51 24.77 16.44
CA VAL A 137 -29.52 23.45 15.78
C VAL A 137 -29.56 23.62 14.26
N GLY A 138 -30.27 24.65 13.77
CA GLY A 138 -30.24 25.07 12.36
C GLY A 138 -28.85 25.52 11.94
N ALA A 139 -28.20 26.39 12.73
CA ALA A 139 -26.86 26.90 12.46
C ALA A 139 -25.80 25.79 12.47
N MET A 140 -25.85 24.83 13.41
CA MET A 140 -24.88 23.73 13.47
C MET A 140 -25.02 22.77 12.29
N ARG A 141 -26.25 22.46 11.86
CA ARG A 141 -26.50 21.67 10.64
C ARG A 141 -26.06 22.41 9.38
N ALA A 142 -26.29 23.72 9.30
CA ALA A 142 -25.83 24.53 8.18
C ALA A 142 -24.29 24.57 8.13
N GLN A 143 -23.65 24.69 9.29
CA GLN A 143 -22.18 24.71 9.40
C GLN A 143 -21.56 23.36 9.04
N GLN A 144 -22.15 22.25 9.48
CA GLN A 144 -21.67 20.91 9.14
C GLN A 144 -21.79 20.64 7.63
N LYS A 145 -22.91 21.05 7.03
CA LYS A 145 -23.09 20.95 5.57
C LYS A 145 -22.11 21.83 4.78
N ALA A 146 -21.75 23.00 5.33
CA ALA A 146 -20.75 23.88 4.71
C ALA A 146 -19.32 23.30 4.83
N GLN A 147 -19.02 22.58 5.91
CA GLN A 147 -17.74 21.89 6.09
C GLN A 147 -17.61 20.71 5.12
N ASP A 148 -18.64 19.85 4.99
CA ASP A 148 -18.63 18.75 4.03
C ASP A 148 -18.42 19.24 2.59
N SER A 149 -19.03 20.38 2.21
CA SER A 149 -18.83 20.95 0.87
C SER A 149 -17.44 21.55 0.63
N LEU A 150 -16.73 21.95 1.69
CA LEU A 150 -15.36 22.47 1.58
C LEU A 150 -14.34 21.32 1.50
N GLU A 151 -14.62 20.18 2.11
CA GLU A 151 -13.77 18.98 2.01
C GLU A 151 -13.82 18.37 0.59
N ASP A 152 -14.96 18.44 -0.11
CA ASP A 152 -15.11 17.95 -1.49
C ASP A 152 -14.45 18.85 -2.56
N GLU A 153 -14.06 20.09 -2.24
CA GLU A 153 -13.38 21.03 -3.16
C GLU A 153 -11.84 21.01 -3.02
N GLU A 154 -11.28 20.30 -2.03
CA GLU A 154 -9.84 20.21 -1.76
C GLU A 154 -9.16 18.91 -2.28
N ASP A 155 -9.91 17.97 -2.88
CA ASP A 155 -9.42 16.75 -3.58
C ASP A 155 -9.54 16.84 -5.11
#